data_AF-A0A9X3MQ65-F1
#
_entry.id   AF-A0A9X3MQ65-F1
#
_cell.length_a   1.000
_cell.length_b   1.000
_cell.length_c   1.000
_cell.angle_alpha   90.00
_cell.angle_beta   90.00
_cell.angle_gamma   90.00
#
_symmetry.space_group_name_H-M   'P 1'
#
loop_
_entity.id
_entity.type
_entity.pdbx_description
1 polymer ?
#
loop_
_entity_poly.entity_id
_entity_poly.type
_entity_poly.pdbx_seq_one_letter_code
_entity_poly.pdbx_strand_id
1 'polypeptide(L)'
;MKRIMILTLAAVAVIVAAPSVASASNCGGWYTGNRFDEYAEVSNVVPMEGMNCASSRYVVNKWLKRGYERQYTNRIPTHFFDGYVTWHCRKTSTYGWRCDEYTSNTAFKFRAVYYG
;
A
#
# COMPACT_ATOMS: atom_id res chain seq x y z
N MET A 1 -18.57 -29.11 -61.17
CA MET A 1 -17.11 -28.93 -60.93
C MET A 1 -16.92 -28.53 -59.48
N LYS A 2 -16.26 -29.37 -58.68
CA LYS A 2 -15.94 -29.11 -57.26
C LYS A 2 -14.84 -28.06 -57.16
N ARG A 3 -15.02 -27.01 -56.37
CA ARG A 3 -13.90 -26.32 -55.69
C ARG A 3 -14.29 -25.97 -54.26
N ILE A 4 -13.53 -26.59 -53.37
CA ILE A 4 -13.51 -26.46 -51.92
C ILE A 4 -12.80 -25.14 -51.60
N MET A 5 -13.35 -24.33 -50.71
CA MET A 5 -12.59 -23.29 -50.01
C MET A 5 -12.80 -23.51 -48.51
N ILE A 6 -11.80 -24.15 -47.90
CA ILE A 6 -11.66 -24.31 -46.46
C ILE A 6 -11.19 -22.96 -45.93
N LEU A 7 -12.07 -22.28 -45.19
CA LEU A 7 -11.72 -21.10 -44.40
C LEU A 7 -11.03 -21.58 -43.12
N THR A 8 -9.70 -21.51 -43.08
CA THR A 8 -8.92 -21.71 -41.87
C THR A 8 -9.09 -20.49 -40.95
N LEU A 9 -9.93 -20.62 -39.92
CA LEU A 9 -9.96 -19.68 -38.79
C LEU A 9 -8.71 -19.92 -37.93
N ALA A 10 -7.73 -19.02 -38.02
CA ALA A 10 -6.62 -18.97 -37.08
C ALA A 10 -7.13 -18.41 -35.74
N ALA A 11 -7.34 -19.27 -34.76
CA ALA A 11 -7.62 -18.87 -33.39
C ALA A 11 -6.35 -18.25 -32.78
N VAL A 12 -6.30 -16.91 -32.71
CA VAL A 12 -5.26 -16.19 -31.97
C VAL A 12 -5.55 -16.38 -30.48
N ALA A 13 -4.82 -17.29 -29.84
CA ALA A 13 -4.80 -17.42 -28.39
C ALA A 13 -4.10 -16.18 -27.82
N VAL A 14 -4.88 -15.20 -27.38
CA VAL A 14 -4.37 -14.06 -26.62
C VAL A 14 -3.97 -14.59 -25.25
N ILE A 15 -2.68 -14.86 -25.07
CA ILE A 15 -2.08 -15.05 -23.75
C ILE A 15 -2.19 -13.69 -23.07
N VAL A 16 -3.24 -13.50 -22.27
CA VAL A 16 -3.31 -12.38 -21.33
C VAL A 16 -2.22 -12.64 -20.31
N ALA A 17 -1.05 -12.05 -20.54
CA ALA A 17 0.01 -11.96 -19.55
C ALA A 17 -0.55 -11.14 -18.39
N ALA A 18 -1.13 -11.84 -17.40
CA ALA A 18 -1.44 -11.22 -16.12
C ALA A 18 -0.13 -10.58 -15.63
N PRO A 19 -0.10 -9.27 -15.33
CA PRO A 19 1.10 -8.67 -14.78
C PRO A 19 1.42 -9.42 -13.49
N SER A 20 2.53 -10.14 -13.49
CA SER A 20 3.14 -10.61 -12.26
C SER A 20 3.50 -9.35 -11.48
N VAL A 21 2.62 -8.95 -10.58
CA VAL A 21 2.93 -7.94 -9.58
C VAL A 21 4.06 -8.51 -8.75
N ALA A 22 5.28 -8.24 -9.16
CA ALA A 22 6.45 -8.42 -8.32
C ALA A 22 6.18 -7.57 -7.09
N SER A 23 5.73 -8.20 -6.01
CA SER A 23 5.57 -7.55 -4.71
C SER A 23 6.96 -7.08 -4.32
N ALA A 24 7.25 -5.80 -4.56
CA ALA A 24 8.53 -5.26 -4.14
C ALA A 24 8.62 -5.43 -2.63
N SER A 25 9.71 -6.05 -2.19
CA SER A 25 9.93 -6.36 -0.77
C SER A 25 10.07 -5.12 0.09
N ASN A 26 10.32 -3.96 -0.52
CA ASN A 26 10.36 -2.65 0.11
C ASN A 26 10.00 -1.56 -0.90
N CYS A 27 9.05 -0.71 -0.55
CA CYS A 27 8.50 0.37 -1.38
C CYS A 27 9.06 1.75 -1.02
N GLY A 28 10.12 1.79 -0.21
CA GLY A 28 10.82 3.00 0.20
C GLY A 28 10.31 3.59 1.51
N GLY A 29 10.75 4.82 1.75
CA GLY A 29 10.48 5.59 2.96
C GLY A 29 10.47 7.09 2.70
N TRP A 30 9.97 7.87 3.65
CA TRP A 30 9.90 9.32 3.63
C TRP A 30 9.67 9.87 5.04
N TYR A 31 9.79 11.18 5.19
CA TYR A 31 9.56 11.91 6.43
C TYR A 31 8.24 12.66 6.37
N THR A 32 7.63 12.87 7.53
CA THR A 32 6.49 13.78 7.72
C THR A 32 6.66 14.51 9.04
N GLY A 33 6.17 15.74 9.14
CA GLY A 33 6.17 16.54 10.37
C GLY A 33 4.76 16.72 10.91
N ASN A 34 4.59 16.92 12.22
CA ASN A 34 3.33 17.35 12.81
C ASN A 34 3.30 18.88 13.02
N ARG A 35 2.24 19.42 13.67
CA ARG A 35 2.12 20.87 13.93
C ARG A 35 3.11 21.44 14.94
N PHE A 36 3.86 20.60 15.64
CA PHE A 36 4.92 20.99 16.57
C PHE A 36 6.31 20.81 15.98
N ASP A 37 6.41 20.65 14.65
CA ASP A 37 7.67 20.37 13.96
C ASP A 37 8.35 19.07 14.46
N GLU A 38 7.60 18.13 15.04
CA GLU A 38 8.10 16.79 15.35
C GLU A 38 7.98 15.89 14.12
N TYR A 39 9.04 15.13 13.82
CA TYR A 39 9.12 14.36 12.58
C TYR A 39 9.01 12.86 12.80
N ALA A 40 8.22 12.20 11.95
CA ALA A 40 8.19 10.75 11.82
C ALA A 40 8.88 10.32 10.53
N GLU A 41 9.95 9.55 10.63
CA GLU A 41 10.56 8.84 9.51
C GLU A 41 9.84 7.52 9.29
N VAL A 42 9.19 7.36 8.14
CA VAL A 42 8.66 6.08 7.69
C VAL A 42 9.64 5.42 6.73
N SER A 43 9.95 4.16 6.96
CA SER A 43 10.82 3.36 6.09
C SER A 43 10.35 1.92 5.98
N ASN A 44 10.93 1.19 5.03
CA ASN A 44 10.68 -0.25 4.83
C ASN A 44 9.19 -0.59 4.65
N VAL A 45 8.48 0.17 3.81
CA VAL A 45 7.07 -0.11 3.51
C VAL A 45 6.98 -1.39 2.68
N VAL A 46 6.38 -2.43 3.22
CA VAL A 46 6.26 -3.75 2.59
C VAL A 46 4.78 -4.09 2.39
N PRO A 47 4.29 -4.16 1.15
CA PRO A 47 2.95 -4.66 0.84
C PRO A 47 2.84 -6.11 1.27
N MET A 48 1.68 -6.46 1.79
CA MET A 48 1.28 -7.83 2.08
C MET A 48 -0.03 -8.11 1.34
N GLU A 49 -0.65 -9.26 1.59
CA GLU A 49 -2.03 -9.63 1.25
C GLU A 49 -2.79 -8.60 0.38
N GLY A 50 -2.91 -8.85 -0.93
CA GLY A 50 -3.69 -8.02 -1.86
C GLY A 50 -3.17 -6.59 -2.12
N MET A 51 -2.09 -6.16 -1.47
CA MET A 51 -1.49 -4.84 -1.65
C MET A 51 -0.30 -4.85 -2.59
N ASN A 52 -0.09 -3.70 -3.24
CA ASN A 52 1.11 -3.40 -3.99
C ASN A 52 1.80 -2.16 -3.38
N CYS A 53 2.97 -1.81 -3.90
CA CYS A 53 3.71 -0.64 -3.42
C CYS A 53 2.96 0.68 -3.57
N ALA A 54 2.27 0.89 -4.69
CA ALA A 54 1.56 2.15 -4.92
C ALA A 54 0.43 2.34 -3.90
N SER A 55 -0.37 1.29 -3.66
CA SER A 55 -1.43 1.29 -2.66
C SER A 55 -0.87 1.46 -1.25
N SER A 56 0.16 0.69 -0.89
CA SER A 56 0.79 0.81 0.45
C SER A 56 1.31 2.22 0.71
N ARG A 57 2.01 2.80 -0.28
CA ARG A 57 2.53 4.17 -0.17
C ARG A 57 1.42 5.20 -0.11
N TYR A 58 0.36 5.03 -0.88
CA TYR A 58 -0.82 5.90 -0.83
C TYR A 58 -1.43 5.91 0.57
N VAL A 59 -1.66 4.73 1.13
CA VAL A 59 -2.29 4.52 2.44
C VAL A 59 -1.45 5.17 3.54
N VAL A 60 -0.15 4.89 3.61
CA VAL A 60 0.77 5.55 4.55
C VAL A 60 0.80 7.06 4.34
N ASN A 61 0.88 7.55 3.11
CA ASN A 61 0.89 9.00 2.84
C ASN A 61 -0.38 9.68 3.31
N LYS A 62 -1.55 9.09 3.03
CA LYS A 62 -2.84 9.63 3.50
C LYS A 62 -2.93 9.62 5.01
N TRP A 63 -2.49 8.54 5.64
CA TRP A 63 -2.46 8.40 7.08
C TRP A 63 -1.59 9.46 7.75
N LEU A 64 -0.36 9.62 7.27
CA LEU A 64 0.57 10.63 7.76
C LEU A 64 0.03 12.05 7.52
N LYS A 65 -0.44 12.35 6.30
CA LYS A 65 -0.96 13.69 5.96
C LYS A 65 -2.25 14.07 6.68
N ARG A 66 -3.15 13.12 6.91
CA ARG A 66 -4.46 13.41 7.53
C ARG A 66 -4.44 13.25 9.03
N GLY A 67 -3.73 12.23 9.51
CA GLY A 67 -3.62 11.92 10.93
C GLY A 67 -2.51 12.73 11.58
N TYR A 68 -1.27 12.44 11.19
CA TYR A 68 -0.08 12.93 11.89
C TYR A 68 0.19 14.42 11.68
N GLU A 69 0.16 14.93 10.44
CA GLU A 69 0.39 16.36 10.14
C GLU A 69 -0.59 17.31 10.83
N ARG A 70 -1.76 16.82 11.26
CA ARG A 70 -2.79 17.62 11.93
C ARG A 70 -2.73 17.54 13.46
N GLN A 71 -1.89 16.67 13.99
CA GLN A 71 -1.79 16.45 15.42
C GLN A 71 -0.84 17.45 16.07
N TYR A 72 -1.15 17.74 17.34
CA TYR A 72 -0.31 18.44 18.30
C TYR A 72 0.33 17.42 19.24
N THR A 73 0.75 16.27 18.71
CA THR A 73 1.35 15.18 19.48
C THR A 73 2.16 14.28 18.56
N ASN A 74 3.23 13.70 19.09
CA ASN A 74 4.09 12.74 18.40
C ASN A 74 3.48 11.32 18.27
N ARG A 75 2.15 11.20 18.42
CA ARG A 75 1.47 9.90 18.44
C ARG A 75 0.80 9.61 17.10
N ILE A 76 1.40 8.71 16.33
CA ILE A 76 0.78 8.17 15.13
C ILE A 76 -0.58 7.48 15.47
N PRO A 77 -1.66 7.81 14.74
CA PRO A 77 -2.99 7.28 15.02
C PRO A 77 -3.13 5.81 14.62
N THR A 78 -3.72 4.98 15.47
CA THR A 78 -3.89 3.54 15.20
C THR A 78 -5.07 3.22 14.29
N HIS A 79 -5.93 4.19 14.01
CA HIS A 79 -7.09 4.02 13.15
C HIS A 79 -7.18 5.21 12.22
N PHE A 80 -7.45 4.97 10.94
CA PHE A 80 -7.74 6.07 10.02
C PHE A 80 -8.60 5.64 8.84
N PHE A 81 -9.41 6.57 8.37
CA PHE A 81 -10.22 6.42 7.17
C PHE A 81 -9.54 7.17 6.01
N ASP A 82 -9.21 6.46 4.92
CA ASP A 82 -8.53 7.06 3.77
C ASP A 82 -9.48 7.71 2.76
N GLY A 83 -10.79 7.54 2.94
CA GLY A 83 -11.84 7.97 2.01
C GLY A 83 -12.58 6.80 1.36
N TYR A 84 -12.02 5.59 1.42
CA TYR A 84 -12.58 4.37 0.85
C TYR A 84 -12.80 3.31 1.92
N VAL A 85 -11.79 3.11 2.77
CA VAL A 85 -11.77 2.04 3.78
C VAL A 85 -11.16 2.53 5.09
N THR A 86 -11.46 1.80 6.16
CA THR A 86 -10.87 2.03 7.49
C THR A 86 -9.70 1.09 7.70
N TRP A 87 -8.56 1.68 8.01
CA TRP A 87 -7.33 0.99 8.31
C TRP A 87 -7.11 0.90 9.82
N HIS A 88 -6.72 -0.30 10.26
CA HIS A 88 -6.35 -0.59 11.64
C HIS A 88 -4.85 -0.85 11.71
N CYS A 89 -4.12 0.09 12.29
CA CYS A 89 -2.68 0.07 12.42
C CYS A 89 -2.27 -0.19 13.87
N ARG A 90 -1.35 -1.13 14.05
CA ARG A 90 -0.78 -1.47 15.36
C ARG A 90 0.73 -1.56 15.30
N LYS A 91 1.37 -1.23 16.42
CA LYS A 91 2.79 -1.52 16.61
C LYS A 91 3.00 -3.03 16.72
N THR A 92 4.01 -3.53 16.04
CA THR A 92 4.48 -4.92 16.13
C THR A 92 5.83 -5.00 16.84
N SER A 93 6.56 -3.89 16.93
CA SER A 93 7.79 -3.75 17.73
C SER A 93 7.99 -2.27 18.10
N THR A 94 9.15 -1.92 18.67
CA THR A 94 9.50 -0.52 19.02
C THR A 94 9.26 0.45 17.86
N TYR A 95 9.68 0.05 16.65
CA TYR A 95 9.57 0.84 15.42
C TYR A 95 8.69 0.20 14.35
N GLY A 96 8.36 -1.08 14.49
CA GLY A 96 7.58 -1.82 13.51
C GLY A 96 6.09 -1.55 13.64
N TRP A 97 5.43 -1.40 12.50
CA TRP A 97 3.99 -1.22 12.38
C TRP A 97 3.43 -2.17 11.34
N ARG A 98 2.19 -2.60 11.58
CA ARG A 98 1.36 -3.33 10.61
C ARG A 98 0.01 -2.64 10.54
N CYS A 99 -0.49 -2.47 9.34
CA CYS A 99 -1.81 -1.94 9.06
C CYS A 99 -2.60 -2.97 8.27
N ASP A 100 -3.80 -3.25 8.76
CA ASP A 100 -4.73 -4.21 8.19
C ASP A 100 -6.05 -3.47 7.88
N GLU A 101 -6.63 -3.77 6.73
CA GLU A 101 -7.94 -3.28 6.33
C GLU A 101 -8.95 -4.43 6.43
N TYR A 102 -10.07 -4.15 7.10
CA TYR A 102 -10.96 -5.21 7.61
C TYR A 102 -11.81 -5.88 6.51
N THR A 103 -12.14 -5.18 5.43
CA THR A 103 -13.16 -5.65 4.47
C THR A 103 -12.61 -6.31 3.20
N SER A 104 -11.42 -5.93 2.73
CA SER A 104 -10.78 -6.49 1.54
C SER A 104 -9.57 -7.39 1.85
N ASN A 105 -9.34 -7.68 3.13
CA ASN A 105 -8.23 -8.51 3.62
C ASN A 105 -6.87 -8.02 3.09
N THR A 106 -6.72 -6.70 3.02
CA THR A 106 -5.48 -6.07 2.55
C THR A 106 -4.61 -5.63 3.70
N ALA A 107 -3.30 -5.84 3.56
CA ALA A 107 -2.36 -5.52 4.63
C ALA A 107 -1.01 -4.99 4.12
N PHE A 108 -0.31 -4.27 4.98
CA PHE A 108 1.07 -3.89 4.76
C PHE A 108 1.76 -3.63 6.11
N LYS A 109 3.10 -3.64 6.08
CA LYS A 109 3.93 -3.31 7.25
C LYS A 109 4.96 -2.25 6.89
N PHE A 110 5.44 -1.52 7.88
CA PHE A 110 6.48 -0.52 7.71
C PHE A 110 7.17 -0.26 9.05
N ARG A 111 8.23 0.54 9.02
CA ARG A 111 8.93 1.04 10.19
C ARG A 111 8.64 2.54 10.33
N ALA A 112 8.39 3.00 11.55
CA ALA A 112 8.31 4.42 11.87
C ALA A 112 9.20 4.77 13.07
N VAL A 113 10.07 5.77 12.90
CA VAL A 113 10.94 6.32 13.93
C VAL A 113 10.55 7.78 14.17
N TYR A 114 10.57 8.21 15.42
CA TYR A 114 10.12 9.53 15.83
C TYR A 114 11.30 10.37 16.30
N TYR A 115 11.28 11.64 15.91
CA TYR A 115 12.25 12.65 16.29
C TYR A 115 11.46 13.87 16.79
N GLY A 116 11.82 14.37 17.96
CA GLY A 116 11.23 15.56 18.58
C GLY A 116 12.33 16.45 19.13
#